data_AF-A0A9D5V0M0-F1
#
_entry.id   AF-A0A9D5V0M0-F1
#
_cell.length_a   1.000
_cell.length_b   1.000
_cell.length_c   1.000
_cell.angle_alpha   90.00
_cell.angle_beta   90.00
_cell.angle_gamma   90.00
#
_symmetry.space_group_name_H-M   'P 1'
#
loop_
_entity.id
_entity.type
_entity.pdbx_description
1 polymer ?
#
loop_
_entity_poly.entity_id
_entity_poly.type
_entity_poly.pdbx_seq_one_letter_code
_entity_poly.pdbx_strand_id
1 'polypeptide(L)'
;MTIEQWVGVVSALIAFMAMWIPFFVNPVKEQMKGEADRKKYLAILSQPHLGDVYVAALSWCLRQSDRIFGSELFLSFKSFDRCLAFSFIYSFIFFYMGWLFGGSGQVGNVTLLNDVEPWKKLIFTVVLVGYAGFVWFVFKKLKDIDFAVFWEKIHNRTGWHFSKRIKELIETVVVVVVVGVVVGVGVVGVVVGVVVGVGGVVVGVGVVVGVGVGVVGVGVGGVVVGVGVGGVGVVGGVSVSVSRGHYTEYDLTILLFFFILPLTNALLDWLSWGCSRWLGRKIKGLYDAANRLQYHLLVFVKFIGHALGDLMIAVILLLSMAVVLVFTIECFNILANLQERPSILELKDTLGALKTAPFGEHVWVTLMLATTLVPTLIHFMMILFAIVIHFPDIFGFRGVAYDQLKEFHDASVNDQASQLLTWPAAYLSGVGLLSVICLIGVGWAIWWTAPTFIGHAFGVVWDAANWTMSWGQSFYRP
;
A
#
# COMPACT_ATOMS: atom_id res chain seq x y z
N MET A 1 12.45 27.54 -4.46
CA MET A 1 12.71 27.79 -3.03
C MET A 1 14.05 28.52 -2.92
N THR A 2 14.14 29.65 -2.22
CA THR A 2 15.38 30.44 -2.09
C THR A 2 16.34 29.80 -1.05
N ILE A 3 17.61 30.22 -1.02
CA ILE A 3 18.59 29.73 -0.03
C ILE A 3 18.13 30.05 1.41
N GLU A 4 17.54 31.22 1.66
CA GLU A 4 17.04 31.59 2.99
C GLU A 4 15.88 30.69 3.43
N GLN A 5 15.01 30.29 2.50
CA GLN A 5 13.94 29.33 2.76
C GLN A 5 14.51 27.95 3.13
N TRP A 6 15.60 27.52 2.48
CA TRP A 6 16.30 26.29 2.86
C TRP A 6 16.92 26.35 4.26
N VAL A 7 17.62 27.44 4.59
CA VAL A 7 18.18 27.64 5.93
C VAL A 7 17.07 27.62 6.98
N GLY A 8 15.95 28.31 6.74
CA GLY A 8 14.79 28.30 7.62
C GLY A 8 14.20 26.90 7.84
N VAL A 9 14.03 26.11 6.78
CA VAL A 9 13.52 24.72 6.86
C VAL A 9 14.49 23.82 7.61
N VAL A 10 15.79 23.90 7.33
CA VAL A 10 16.81 23.09 8.00
C VAL A 10 16.91 23.45 9.49
N SER A 11 16.93 24.74 9.85
CA SER A 11 16.92 25.19 11.24
C SER A 11 15.65 24.75 11.98
N ALA A 12 14.48 24.85 11.35
CA ALA A 12 13.22 24.36 11.92
C ALA A 12 13.24 22.84 12.12
N LEU A 13 13.79 22.08 11.17
CA LEU A 13 13.96 20.63 11.29
C LEU A 13 14.92 20.25 12.41
N ILE A 14 16.05 20.96 12.56
CA ILE A 14 17.00 20.72 13.67
C ILE A 14 16.34 21.03 15.02
N ALA A 15 15.65 22.16 15.13
CA ALA A 15 14.93 22.53 16.36
C ALA A 15 13.81 21.53 16.70
N PHE A 16 13.05 21.10 15.68
CA PHE A 16 12.05 20.05 15.81
C PHE A 16 12.69 18.73 16.26
N MET A 17 13.77 18.29 15.61
CA MET A 17 14.49 17.07 16.01
C MET A 17 14.99 17.18 17.47
N ALA A 18 15.62 18.28 17.86
CA ALA A 18 16.12 18.50 19.20
C ALA A 18 15.01 18.41 20.28
N MET A 19 13.84 18.97 19.99
CA MET A 19 12.68 18.91 20.89
C MET A 19 12.11 17.49 21.03
N TRP A 20 12.22 16.68 19.99
CA TRP A 20 11.68 15.32 19.97
C TRP A 20 12.67 14.24 20.43
N ILE A 21 13.97 14.55 20.56
CA ILE A 21 14.97 13.60 21.07
C ILE A 21 14.51 12.92 22.38
N PRO A 22 14.06 13.63 23.43
CA PRO A 22 13.59 12.98 24.65
C PRO A 22 12.42 12.02 24.42
N PHE A 23 11.53 12.33 23.47
CA PHE A 23 10.36 11.52 23.17
C PHE A 23 10.73 10.17 22.52
N PHE A 24 11.80 10.12 21.74
CA PHE A 24 12.29 8.87 21.14
C PHE A 24 13.27 8.12 22.06
N VAL A 25 14.14 8.85 22.75
CA VAL A 25 15.19 8.27 23.60
C VAL A 25 14.63 7.64 24.87
N ASN A 26 13.68 8.30 25.54
CA ASN A 26 13.18 7.82 26.83
C ASN A 26 12.46 6.46 26.74
N PRO A 27 11.60 6.17 25.75
CA PRO A 27 10.99 4.84 25.60
C PRO A 27 11.99 3.73 25.34
N VAL A 28 13.00 3.98 24.49
CA VAL A 28 14.05 3.00 24.20
C VAL A 28 14.90 2.74 25.44
N LYS A 29 15.23 3.81 26.18
CA LYS A 29 15.92 3.73 27.47
C LYS A 29 15.12 2.91 28.49
N GLU A 30 13.80 3.09 28.56
CA GLU A 30 12.93 2.33 29.46
C GLU A 30 12.88 0.84 29.08
N GLN A 31 12.76 0.53 27.77
CA GLN A 31 12.80 -0.85 27.29
C GLN A 31 14.12 -1.55 27.65
N MET A 32 15.25 -0.85 27.54
CA MET A 32 16.57 -1.38 27.89
C MET A 32 16.75 -1.68 29.39
N LYS A 33 15.84 -1.26 30.27
CA LYS A 33 15.88 -1.71 31.67
C LYS A 33 15.49 -3.19 31.80
N GLY A 34 14.80 -3.77 30.83
CA GLY A 34 14.52 -5.20 30.75
C GLY A 34 15.73 -6.00 30.29
N GLU A 35 16.07 -7.10 31.00
CA GLU A 35 17.23 -7.93 30.66
C GLU A 35 17.12 -8.55 29.26
N ALA A 36 15.94 -9.03 28.89
CA ALA A 36 15.68 -9.62 27.57
C ALA A 36 15.92 -8.62 26.44
N ASP A 37 15.47 -7.37 26.62
CA ASP A 37 15.67 -6.30 25.66
C ASP A 37 17.13 -5.88 25.57
N ARG A 38 17.88 -5.83 26.69
CA ARG A 38 19.34 -5.60 26.65
C ARG A 38 20.05 -6.63 25.81
N LYS A 39 19.79 -7.91 26.05
CA LYS A 39 20.41 -9.00 25.28
C LYS A 39 20.12 -8.85 23.78
N LYS A 40 18.88 -8.47 23.45
CA LYS A 40 18.48 -8.18 22.07
C LYS A 40 19.24 -6.99 21.47
N TYR A 41 19.34 -5.86 22.18
CA TYR A 41 20.04 -4.67 21.68
C TYR A 41 21.56 -4.88 21.61
N LEU A 42 22.17 -5.58 22.57
CA LEU A 42 23.57 -5.99 22.49
C LEU A 42 23.82 -6.86 21.27
N ALA A 43 22.94 -7.82 20.99
CA ALA A 43 23.04 -8.65 19.80
C ALA A 43 22.91 -7.84 18.49
N ILE A 44 22.16 -6.74 18.48
CA ILE A 44 22.08 -5.82 17.34
C ILE A 44 23.38 -5.01 17.23
N LEU A 45 23.82 -4.40 18.33
CA LEU A 45 25.02 -3.56 18.38
C LEU A 45 26.31 -4.36 18.16
N SER A 46 26.32 -5.67 18.37
CA SER A 46 27.48 -6.53 18.15
C SER A 46 27.64 -7.03 16.71
N GLN A 47 26.67 -6.83 15.80
CA GLN A 47 26.74 -7.34 14.42
C GLN A 47 27.81 -6.61 13.58
N PRO A 48 28.96 -7.21 13.29
CA PRO A 48 30.14 -6.47 12.85
C PRO A 48 30.02 -5.85 11.43
N HIS A 49 29.06 -6.29 10.61
CA HIS A 49 29.03 -5.91 9.19
C HIS A 49 27.66 -5.37 8.72
N LEU A 50 27.71 -4.39 7.81
CA LEU A 50 26.54 -3.85 7.10
C LEU A 50 25.67 -4.95 6.47
N GLY A 51 26.30 -6.03 6.01
CA GLY A 51 25.60 -7.17 5.43
C GLY A 51 24.70 -7.91 6.42
N ASP A 52 25.10 -8.01 7.69
CA ASP A 52 24.29 -8.68 8.73
C ASP A 52 23.01 -7.87 8.98
N VAL A 53 23.15 -6.55 9.10
CA VAL A 53 22.03 -5.62 9.30
C VAL A 53 21.08 -5.66 8.11
N TYR A 54 21.61 -5.60 6.89
CA TYR A 54 20.82 -5.69 5.67
C TYR A 54 20.06 -7.03 5.58
N VAL A 55 20.74 -8.15 5.83
CA VAL A 55 20.13 -9.49 5.75
C VAL A 55 19.12 -9.72 6.86
N ALA A 56 19.32 -9.14 8.04
CA ALA A 56 18.35 -9.15 9.12
C ALA A 56 17.08 -8.38 8.74
N ALA A 57 17.23 -7.18 8.17
CA ALA A 57 16.11 -6.37 7.66
C ALA A 57 15.38 -7.08 6.51
N LEU A 58 16.12 -7.58 5.53
CA LEU A 58 15.59 -8.36 4.40
C LEU A 58 14.84 -9.59 4.88
N SER A 59 15.40 -10.35 5.83
CA SER A 59 14.74 -11.52 6.41
C SER A 59 13.46 -11.14 7.15
N TRP A 60 13.42 -9.98 7.82
CA TRP A 60 12.20 -9.48 8.44
C TRP A 60 11.14 -9.12 7.40
N CYS A 61 11.51 -8.38 6.34
CA CYS A 61 10.60 -8.04 5.24
C CYS A 61 10.06 -9.29 4.54
N LEU A 62 10.91 -10.26 4.22
CA LEU A 62 10.50 -11.53 3.63
C LEU A 62 9.52 -12.27 4.53
N ARG A 63 9.74 -12.31 5.86
CA ARG A 63 8.79 -12.93 6.80
C ARG A 63 7.44 -12.19 6.84
N GLN A 64 7.42 -10.86 6.81
CA GLN A 64 6.15 -10.12 6.77
C GLN A 64 5.44 -10.34 5.44
N SER A 65 6.19 -10.31 4.33
CA SER A 65 5.66 -10.61 3.00
C SER A 65 5.08 -12.04 2.95
N ASP A 66 5.76 -13.03 3.51
CA ASP A 66 5.27 -14.41 3.57
C ASP A 66 4.01 -14.56 4.44
N ARG A 67 3.85 -13.74 5.49
CA ARG A 67 2.61 -13.71 6.29
C ARG A 67 1.44 -13.16 5.50
N ILE A 68 1.67 -12.14 4.68
CA ILE A 68 0.64 -11.48 3.87
C ILE A 68 0.28 -12.35 2.67
N PHE A 69 1.28 -12.67 1.85
CA PHE A 69 1.16 -13.28 0.53
C PHE A 69 1.28 -14.82 0.53
N GLY A 70 1.72 -15.43 1.64
CA GLY A 70 2.00 -16.87 1.73
C GLY A 70 3.47 -17.20 1.41
N SER A 71 3.98 -18.33 1.90
CA SER A 71 5.41 -18.69 1.84
C SER A 71 5.90 -19.23 0.49
N GLU A 72 4.98 -19.52 -0.44
CA GLU A 72 5.29 -20.05 -1.78
C GLU A 72 6.23 -19.12 -2.55
N LEU A 73 7.12 -19.73 -3.33
CA LEU A 73 8.41 -19.15 -3.75
C LEU A 73 8.34 -18.04 -4.80
N PHE A 74 7.28 -17.96 -5.60
CA PHE A 74 7.25 -16.98 -6.70
C PHE A 74 5.85 -16.43 -6.99
N LEU A 75 4.95 -17.30 -7.43
CA LEU A 75 3.61 -16.92 -7.92
C LEU A 75 2.59 -17.91 -7.37
N SER A 76 1.81 -17.50 -6.38
CA SER A 76 0.69 -18.29 -5.85
C SER A 76 -0.62 -17.55 -6.07
N PHE A 77 -1.71 -18.30 -6.23
CA PHE A 77 -3.06 -17.71 -6.29
C PHE A 77 -3.38 -16.94 -5.01
N LYS A 78 -2.93 -17.44 -3.86
CA LYS A 78 -3.08 -16.74 -2.58
C LYS A 78 -2.40 -15.37 -2.59
N SER A 79 -1.21 -15.23 -3.17
CA SER A 79 -0.55 -13.92 -3.27
C SER A 79 -1.25 -13.02 -4.28
N PHE A 80 -1.77 -13.58 -5.39
CA PHE A 80 -2.58 -12.85 -6.36
C PHE A 80 -3.85 -12.30 -5.71
N ASP A 81 -4.59 -13.10 -4.93
CA ASP A 81 -5.79 -12.66 -4.22
C ASP A 81 -5.52 -11.46 -3.30
N ARG A 82 -4.32 -11.39 -2.68
CA ARG A 82 -3.92 -10.23 -1.87
C ARG A 82 -3.60 -9.01 -2.71
N CYS A 83 -2.84 -9.19 -3.79
CA CYS A 83 -2.55 -8.11 -4.74
C CYS A 83 -3.85 -7.53 -5.32
N LEU A 84 -4.79 -8.40 -5.69
CA LEU A 84 -6.11 -8.02 -6.15
C LEU A 84 -6.89 -7.23 -5.10
N ALA A 85 -6.90 -7.69 -3.87
CA ALA A 85 -7.57 -6.95 -2.80
C ALA A 85 -6.96 -5.57 -2.55
N PHE A 86 -5.62 -5.49 -2.54
CA PHE A 86 -4.93 -4.21 -2.42
C PHE A 86 -5.24 -3.31 -3.62
N SER A 87 -5.36 -3.87 -4.83
CA SER A 87 -5.64 -3.08 -6.03
C SER A 87 -6.98 -2.40 -6.04
N PHE A 88 -8.02 -3.09 -5.58
CA PHE A 88 -9.32 -2.48 -5.37
C PHE A 88 -9.26 -1.38 -4.31
N ILE A 89 -8.56 -1.63 -3.19
CA ILE A 89 -8.45 -0.65 -2.11
C ILE A 89 -7.74 0.61 -2.59
N TYR A 90 -6.51 0.50 -3.11
CA TYR A 90 -5.74 1.70 -3.42
C TYR A 90 -6.33 2.45 -4.61
N SER A 91 -6.98 1.79 -5.58
CA SER A 91 -7.62 2.49 -6.70
C SER A 91 -8.69 3.45 -6.21
N PHE A 92 -9.46 3.04 -5.19
CA PHE A 92 -10.38 3.93 -4.52
C PHE A 92 -9.67 5.02 -3.70
N ILE A 93 -8.67 4.65 -2.90
CA ILE A 93 -7.92 5.63 -2.11
C ILE A 93 -7.28 6.69 -3.00
N PHE A 94 -6.72 6.31 -4.15
CA PHE A 94 -6.06 7.23 -5.08
C PHE A 94 -7.04 8.13 -5.81
N PHE A 95 -8.18 7.59 -6.24
CA PHE A 95 -9.28 8.41 -6.75
C PHE A 95 -9.73 9.44 -5.70
N TYR A 96 -9.96 8.98 -4.47
CA TYR A 96 -10.38 9.83 -3.37
C TYR A 96 -9.33 10.90 -3.02
N MET A 97 -8.05 10.52 -2.97
CA MET A 97 -6.93 11.45 -2.77
C MET A 97 -6.89 12.48 -3.89
N GLY A 98 -7.07 12.09 -5.15
CA GLY A 98 -7.13 13.02 -6.27
C GLY A 98 -8.22 14.07 -6.08
N TRP A 99 -9.44 13.64 -5.71
CA TRP A 99 -10.52 14.58 -5.38
C TRP A 99 -10.20 15.47 -4.17
N LEU A 100 -9.64 14.89 -3.10
CA LEU A 100 -9.27 15.61 -1.88
C LEU A 100 -8.22 16.70 -2.15
N PHE A 101 -7.26 16.45 -3.04
CA PHE A 101 -6.19 17.38 -3.41
C PHE A 101 -6.53 18.32 -4.56
N GLY A 102 -7.82 18.54 -4.84
CA GLY A 102 -8.29 19.54 -5.79
C GLY A 102 -8.71 19.01 -7.16
N GLY A 103 -8.72 17.69 -7.36
CA GLY A 103 -9.34 17.07 -8.53
C GLY A 103 -10.86 17.29 -8.56
N SER A 104 -11.40 17.30 -9.77
CA SER A 104 -12.84 17.49 -10.07
C SER A 104 -13.73 16.36 -9.55
N GLY A 105 -13.14 15.21 -9.16
CA GLY A 105 -13.89 14.00 -8.81
C GLY A 105 -14.46 13.27 -10.03
N GLN A 106 -13.94 13.57 -11.23
CA GLN A 106 -14.33 12.94 -12.48
C GLN A 106 -13.39 11.79 -12.86
N VAL A 107 -13.95 10.80 -13.55
CA VAL A 107 -13.21 9.76 -14.25
C VAL A 107 -13.71 9.73 -15.69
N GLY A 108 -12.87 10.17 -16.63
CA GLY A 108 -13.31 10.43 -18.00
C GLY A 108 -14.43 11.48 -18.01
N ASN A 109 -15.53 11.18 -18.69
CA ASN A 109 -16.68 12.10 -18.80
C ASN A 109 -17.66 12.01 -17.61
N VAL A 110 -17.41 11.11 -16.66
CA VAL A 110 -18.35 10.83 -15.56
C VAL A 110 -17.89 11.49 -14.26
N THR A 111 -18.76 12.34 -13.69
CA THR A 111 -18.56 12.91 -12.36
C THR A 111 -19.00 11.91 -11.29
N LEU A 112 -18.05 11.37 -10.52
CA LEU A 112 -18.32 10.43 -9.43
C LEU A 112 -18.47 11.14 -8.09
N LEU A 113 -17.70 12.20 -7.86
CA LEU A 113 -17.79 13.07 -6.70
C LEU A 113 -17.89 14.51 -7.19
N ASN A 114 -18.88 15.25 -6.71
CA ASN A 114 -18.99 16.66 -7.04
C ASN A 114 -17.80 17.43 -6.48
N ASP A 115 -17.31 18.43 -7.23
CA ASP A 115 -16.35 19.37 -6.67
C ASP A 115 -17.05 20.25 -5.64
N VAL A 116 -16.46 20.31 -4.44
CA VAL A 116 -17.02 20.98 -3.28
C VAL A 116 -15.91 21.74 -2.57
N GLU A 117 -16.30 22.69 -1.73
CA GLU A 117 -15.36 23.47 -0.94
C GLU A 117 -14.42 22.58 -0.10
N PRO A 118 -13.13 22.94 0.06
CA PRO A 118 -12.13 22.09 0.73
C PRO A 118 -12.53 21.59 2.14
N TRP A 119 -13.24 22.41 2.92
CA TRP A 119 -13.69 22.00 4.26
C TRP A 119 -14.77 20.90 4.21
N LYS A 120 -15.61 20.86 3.16
CA LYS A 120 -16.57 19.77 2.93
C LYS A 120 -15.84 18.47 2.58
N LYS A 121 -14.76 18.55 1.78
CA LYS A 121 -13.88 17.40 1.51
C LYS A 121 -13.25 16.86 2.80
N LEU A 122 -12.83 17.74 3.71
CA LEU A 122 -12.30 17.35 5.03
C LEU A 122 -13.35 16.67 5.91
N ILE A 123 -14.57 17.23 6.01
CA ILE A 123 -15.67 16.60 6.78
C ILE A 123 -15.99 15.22 6.19
N PHE A 124 -16.11 15.12 4.86
CA PHE A 124 -16.33 13.84 4.20
C PHE A 124 -15.20 12.83 4.53
N THR A 125 -13.94 13.27 4.57
CA THR A 125 -12.80 12.44 4.99
C THR A 125 -12.98 11.94 6.42
N VAL A 126 -13.32 12.83 7.35
CA VAL A 126 -13.51 12.48 8.77
C VAL A 126 -14.66 11.49 8.94
N VAL A 127 -15.78 11.71 8.25
CA VAL A 127 -16.94 10.79 8.25
C VAL A 127 -16.56 9.44 7.66
N LEU A 128 -15.86 9.41 6.52
CA LEU A 128 -15.42 8.18 5.87
C LEU A 128 -14.46 7.37 6.76
N VAL A 129 -13.47 8.02 7.37
CA VAL A 129 -12.52 7.38 8.30
C VAL A 129 -13.23 6.90 9.57
N GLY A 130 -14.12 7.72 10.14
CA GLY A 130 -14.93 7.34 11.29
C GLY A 130 -15.82 6.14 11.00
N TYR A 131 -16.41 6.10 9.80
CA TYR A 131 -17.20 4.97 9.33
C TYR A 131 -16.35 3.72 9.13
N ALA A 132 -15.21 3.81 8.43
CA ALA A 132 -14.29 2.69 8.29
C ALA A 132 -13.83 2.13 9.66
N GLY A 133 -13.54 3.02 10.62
CA GLY A 133 -13.22 2.65 12.00
C GLY A 133 -14.39 1.96 12.73
N PHE A 134 -15.62 2.44 12.54
CA PHE A 134 -16.83 1.80 13.07
C PHE A 134 -17.03 0.40 12.49
N VAL A 135 -16.93 0.24 11.16
CA VAL A 135 -17.11 -1.07 10.54
C VAL A 135 -15.98 -2.01 10.97
N TRP A 136 -14.73 -1.56 11.03
CA TRP A 136 -13.63 -2.35 11.62
C TRP A 136 -13.92 -2.78 13.06
N PHE A 137 -14.46 -1.89 13.90
CA PHE A 137 -14.86 -2.21 15.27
C PHE A 137 -15.95 -3.29 15.31
N VAL A 138 -16.97 -3.19 14.45
CA VAL A 138 -18.02 -4.22 14.34
C VAL A 138 -17.41 -5.56 13.94
N PHE A 139 -16.53 -5.60 12.94
CA PHE A 139 -15.86 -6.83 12.52
C PHE A 139 -14.98 -7.43 13.61
N LYS A 140 -14.25 -6.60 14.35
CA LYS A 140 -13.48 -7.03 15.51
C LYS A 140 -14.40 -7.66 16.56
N LYS A 141 -15.54 -7.04 16.86
CA LYS A 141 -16.53 -7.58 17.79
C LYS A 141 -17.18 -8.86 17.30
N LEU A 142 -17.49 -8.98 16.01
CA LEU A 142 -18.02 -10.22 15.42
C LEU A 142 -17.03 -11.37 15.53
N LYS A 143 -15.72 -11.10 15.44
CA LYS A 143 -14.66 -12.10 15.66
C LYS A 143 -14.54 -12.55 17.11
N ASP A 144 -14.82 -11.65 18.06
CA ASP A 144 -14.81 -11.96 19.48
C ASP A 144 -16.06 -12.78 19.89
N ILE A 145 -17.06 -12.93 19.01
CA ILE A 145 -18.21 -13.80 19.25
C ILE A 145 -17.76 -15.26 19.10
N ASP A 146 -17.69 -15.95 20.23
CA ASP A 146 -17.53 -17.40 20.24
C ASP A 146 -18.84 -18.08 19.82
N PHE A 147 -18.95 -18.37 18.51
CA PHE A 147 -20.11 -19.07 17.96
C PHE A 147 -20.29 -20.46 18.56
N ALA A 148 -19.25 -21.09 19.12
CA ALA A 148 -19.40 -22.38 19.80
C ALA A 148 -20.28 -22.23 21.04
N VAL A 149 -20.02 -21.21 21.87
CA VAL A 149 -20.83 -20.88 23.05
C VAL A 149 -22.27 -20.51 22.65
N PHE A 150 -22.43 -19.81 21.53
CA PHE A 150 -23.76 -19.49 21.00
C PHE A 150 -24.56 -20.75 20.62
N TRP A 151 -23.95 -21.67 19.86
CA TRP A 151 -24.61 -22.92 19.47
C TRP A 151 -24.88 -23.84 20.65
N GLU A 152 -23.98 -23.88 21.64
CA GLU A 152 -24.18 -24.63 22.87
C GLU A 152 -25.41 -24.10 23.64
N LYS A 153 -25.55 -22.78 23.76
CA LYS A 153 -26.74 -22.16 24.37
C LYS A 153 -28.04 -22.47 23.62
N ILE A 154 -28.02 -22.47 22.29
CA ILE A 154 -29.19 -22.87 21.49
C ILE A 154 -29.53 -24.33 21.74
N HIS A 155 -28.53 -25.21 21.68
CA HIS A 155 -28.72 -26.64 21.89
C HIS A 155 -29.33 -26.94 23.27
N ASN A 156 -28.79 -26.33 24.32
CA ASN A 156 -29.28 -26.51 25.69
C ASN A 156 -30.70 -25.96 25.92
N ARG A 157 -31.14 -24.98 25.13
CA ARG A 157 -32.50 -24.41 25.23
C ARG A 157 -33.54 -25.15 24.41
N THR A 158 -33.21 -25.59 23.20
CA THR A 158 -34.20 -26.14 22.25
C THR A 158 -34.10 -27.66 22.08
N GLY A 159 -32.99 -28.27 22.51
CA GLY A 159 -32.66 -29.68 22.23
C GLY A 159 -32.30 -29.95 20.77
N TRP A 160 -32.21 -28.93 19.91
CA TRP A 160 -31.96 -29.13 18.49
C TRP A 160 -30.49 -29.41 18.21
N HIS A 161 -30.23 -30.43 17.38
CA HIS A 161 -28.91 -30.76 16.87
C HIS A 161 -28.75 -30.29 15.43
N PHE A 162 -27.97 -29.23 15.22
CA PHE A 162 -27.58 -28.79 13.88
C PHE A 162 -26.32 -29.51 13.43
N SER A 163 -26.30 -29.97 12.18
CA SER A 163 -25.08 -30.48 11.54
C SER A 163 -24.04 -29.36 11.41
N LYS A 164 -22.75 -29.73 11.39
CA LYS A 164 -21.64 -28.78 11.26
C LYS A 164 -21.81 -27.83 10.06
N ARG A 165 -22.25 -28.36 8.91
CA ARG A 165 -22.50 -27.58 7.68
C ARG A 165 -23.61 -26.54 7.85
N ILE A 166 -24.69 -26.87 8.56
CA ILE A 166 -25.79 -25.92 8.80
C ILE A 166 -25.32 -24.79 9.73
N LYS A 167 -24.52 -25.12 10.76
CA LYS A 167 -23.92 -24.10 11.64
C LYS A 167 -23.03 -23.14 10.86
N GLU A 168 -22.10 -23.66 10.06
CA GLU A 168 -21.22 -22.86 9.20
C GLU A 168 -22.01 -21.99 8.20
N LEU A 169 -23.10 -22.52 7.63
CA LEU A 169 -23.97 -21.76 6.74
C LEU A 169 -24.69 -20.62 7.46
N ILE A 170 -25.29 -20.88 8.63
CA ILE A 170 -26.00 -19.86 9.40
C ILE A 170 -25.03 -18.78 9.90
N GLU A 171 -23.86 -19.16 10.39
CA GLU A 171 -22.79 -18.22 10.76
C GLU A 171 -22.41 -17.32 9.58
N THR A 172 -22.21 -17.91 8.40
CA THR A 172 -21.91 -17.16 7.17
C THR A 172 -23.05 -16.19 6.83
N VAL A 173 -24.31 -16.64 6.87
CA VAL A 173 -25.48 -15.80 6.59
C VAL A 173 -25.61 -14.67 7.60
N VAL A 174 -25.43 -14.93 8.91
CA VAL A 174 -25.49 -13.90 9.95
C VAL A 174 -24.40 -12.86 9.74
N VAL A 175 -23.16 -13.28 9.47
CA VAL A 175 -22.07 -12.36 9.18
C VAL A 175 -22.39 -11.55 7.92
N VAL A 176 -22.84 -12.17 6.84
CA VAL A 176 -23.20 -11.49 5.59
C VAL A 176 -24.35 -10.49 5.81
N VAL A 177 -25.37 -10.84 6.59
CA VAL A 177 -26.51 -9.96 6.89
C VAL A 177 -26.08 -8.81 7.79
N VAL A 178 -25.34 -9.06 8.87
CA VAL A 178 -24.87 -7.98 9.76
C VAL A 178 -23.94 -7.04 9.01
N VAL A 179 -23.00 -7.58 8.24
CA VAL A 179 -22.11 -6.77 7.38
C VAL A 179 -22.93 -6.02 6.35
N GLY A 180 -23.88 -6.67 5.68
CA GLY A 180 -24.75 -6.04 4.69
C GLY A 180 -25.62 -4.93 5.26
N VAL A 181 -26.15 -5.09 6.47
CA VAL A 181 -26.93 -4.06 7.18
C VAL A 181 -26.02 -2.93 7.64
N VAL A 182 -24.87 -3.21 8.23
CA VAL A 182 -23.93 -2.16 8.67
C VAL A 182 -23.43 -1.36 7.48
N VAL A 183 -23.03 -2.05 6.40
CA VAL A 183 -22.61 -1.45 5.14
C VAL A 183 -23.75 -0.66 4.53
N GLY A 184 -24.94 -1.26 4.41
CA GLY A 184 -26.11 -0.65 3.80
C GLY A 184 -26.63 0.57 4.56
N VAL A 185 -26.75 0.49 5.89
CA VAL A 185 -27.17 1.63 6.74
C VAL A 185 -26.15 2.74 6.70
N GLY A 186 -24.85 2.43 6.71
CA GLY A 186 -23.84 3.48 6.60
C GLY A 186 -23.77 4.08 5.20
N VAL A 187 -23.99 3.30 4.14
CA VAL A 187 -24.15 3.84 2.78
C VAL A 187 -25.35 4.77 2.72
N VAL A 188 -26.54 4.32 3.17
CA VAL A 188 -27.74 5.17 3.20
C VAL A 188 -27.53 6.39 4.08
N GLY A 189 -26.87 6.28 5.23
CA GLY A 189 -26.57 7.40 6.12
C GLY A 189 -25.60 8.41 5.49
N VAL A 190 -24.55 7.95 4.81
CA VAL A 190 -23.62 8.81 4.07
C VAL A 190 -24.32 9.41 2.86
N VAL A 191 -25.11 8.64 2.12
CA VAL A 191 -25.91 9.10 0.98
C VAL A 191 -26.89 10.17 1.43
N VAL A 192 -27.68 9.95 2.49
CA VAL A 192 -28.66 10.92 2.99
C VAL A 192 -27.96 12.15 3.55
N GLY A 193 -26.87 11.99 4.31
CA GLY A 193 -26.09 13.13 4.82
C GLY A 193 -25.44 13.96 3.71
N VAL A 194 -24.96 13.32 2.65
CA VAL A 194 -24.36 13.99 1.49
C VAL A 194 -25.44 14.58 0.58
N VAL A 195 -26.49 13.84 0.22
CA VAL A 195 -27.58 14.30 -0.67
C VAL A 195 -28.37 15.46 -0.05
N VAL A 196 -28.58 15.45 1.28
CA VAL A 196 -29.24 16.56 1.98
C VAL A 196 -28.31 17.79 2.10
N GLY A 197 -26.98 17.63 1.97
CA GLY A 197 -26.00 18.74 2.07
C GLY A 197 -25.36 19.20 0.75
N VAL A 198 -25.36 18.35 -0.29
CA VAL A 198 -24.63 18.46 -1.55
C VAL A 198 -25.37 17.59 -2.59
N GLY A 199 -26.16 18.19 -3.46
CA GLY A 199 -27.03 17.47 -4.42
C GLY A 199 -26.28 16.62 -5.45
N GLY A 200 -25.88 15.40 -5.10
CA GLY A 200 -25.22 14.46 -6.01
C GLY A 200 -25.33 13.00 -5.56
N VAL A 201 -25.49 12.10 -6.54
CA VAL A 201 -25.78 10.66 -6.39
C VAL A 201 -24.58 9.89 -5.83
N VAL A 202 -24.80 9.11 -4.77
CA VAL A 202 -23.76 8.35 -4.05
C VAL A 202 -23.98 6.84 -4.24
N VAL A 203 -23.41 6.27 -5.30
CA VAL A 203 -23.34 4.80 -5.48
C VAL A 203 -21.95 4.27 -5.09
N GLY A 204 -20.91 5.11 -5.12
CA GLY A 204 -19.52 4.70 -4.85
C GLY A 204 -19.22 4.23 -3.42
N VAL A 205 -19.93 4.73 -2.39
CA VAL A 205 -19.58 4.48 -0.97
C VAL A 205 -19.81 3.02 -0.54
N GLY A 206 -20.74 2.30 -1.17
CA GLY A 206 -21.07 0.92 -0.78
C GLY A 206 -19.99 -0.10 -1.15
N VAL A 207 -19.33 0.11 -2.29
CA VAL A 207 -18.25 -0.78 -2.77
C VAL A 207 -17.02 -0.65 -1.88
N VAL A 208 -16.72 0.58 -1.43
CA VAL A 208 -15.53 0.95 -0.65
C VAL A 208 -15.49 0.28 0.71
N VAL A 209 -16.63 0.28 1.37
CA VAL A 209 -16.72 -0.17 2.76
C VAL A 209 -16.79 -1.69 2.83
N GLY A 210 -17.43 -2.32 1.84
CA GLY A 210 -17.41 -3.78 1.68
C GLY A 210 -16.00 -4.33 1.41
N VAL A 211 -15.23 -3.66 0.54
CA VAL A 211 -13.87 -4.08 0.17
C VAL A 211 -12.84 -3.79 1.26
N GLY A 212 -12.84 -2.57 1.82
CA GLY A 212 -11.84 -2.15 2.81
C GLY A 212 -11.90 -2.96 4.11
N VAL A 213 -13.10 -3.37 4.53
CA VAL A 213 -13.25 -4.05 5.82
C VAL A 213 -13.03 -5.56 5.72
N GLY A 214 -13.27 -6.17 4.55
CA GLY A 214 -12.86 -7.55 4.28
C GLY A 214 -11.35 -7.77 4.41
N VAL A 215 -10.54 -6.74 4.11
CA VAL A 215 -9.06 -6.78 4.12
C VAL A 215 -8.44 -6.57 5.49
N VAL A 216 -8.99 -5.68 6.31
CA VAL A 216 -8.47 -5.46 7.67
C VAL A 216 -9.07 -6.47 8.67
N GLY A 217 -10.24 -7.02 8.36
CA GLY A 217 -11.08 -7.72 9.32
C GLY A 217 -10.88 -9.23 9.40
N VAL A 218 -10.35 -9.96 8.42
CA VAL A 218 -10.37 -11.43 8.44
C VAL A 218 -9.12 -12.01 7.76
N GLY A 219 -8.54 -13.07 8.33
CA GLY A 219 -7.58 -13.90 7.59
C GLY A 219 -8.18 -14.33 6.24
N VAL A 220 -7.30 -14.70 5.29
CA VAL A 220 -7.52 -15.13 3.89
C VAL A 220 -8.97 -15.16 3.35
N GLY A 221 -9.94 -15.80 4.03
CA GLY A 221 -11.35 -15.87 3.63
C GLY A 221 -12.14 -14.55 3.57
N GLY A 222 -11.96 -13.56 4.47
CA GLY A 222 -12.86 -12.38 4.43
C GLY A 222 -12.54 -11.34 3.36
N VAL A 223 -11.33 -11.38 2.81
CA VAL A 223 -10.96 -10.60 1.62
C VAL A 223 -11.72 -11.09 0.39
N VAL A 224 -11.78 -12.41 0.24
CA VAL A 224 -12.51 -13.06 -0.86
C VAL A 224 -14.00 -12.78 -0.75
N VAL A 225 -14.57 -12.73 0.47
CA VAL A 225 -15.99 -12.42 0.67
C VAL A 225 -16.29 -10.93 0.48
N GLY A 226 -15.47 -10.00 0.97
CA GLY A 226 -15.72 -8.56 0.82
C GLY A 226 -15.56 -8.05 -0.61
N VAL A 227 -14.47 -8.44 -1.28
CA VAL A 227 -14.25 -8.16 -2.72
C VAL A 227 -15.23 -8.95 -3.57
N GLY A 228 -15.55 -10.20 -3.19
CA GLY A 228 -16.51 -11.03 -3.88
C GLY A 228 -17.94 -10.48 -3.83
N VAL A 229 -18.44 -10.03 -2.68
CA VAL A 229 -19.81 -9.50 -2.57
C VAL A 229 -19.94 -8.13 -3.23
N GLY A 230 -18.97 -7.23 -3.02
CA GLY A 230 -18.96 -5.92 -3.70
C GLY A 230 -18.79 -6.07 -5.21
N GLY A 231 -17.89 -6.95 -5.64
CA GLY A 231 -17.65 -7.24 -7.05
C GLY A 231 -18.78 -7.99 -7.74
N VAL A 232 -19.40 -8.97 -7.10
CA VAL A 232 -20.59 -9.64 -7.64
C VAL A 232 -21.78 -8.69 -7.71
N GLY A 233 -21.92 -7.75 -6.77
CA GLY A 233 -22.95 -6.71 -6.83
C GLY A 233 -22.79 -5.80 -8.03
N VAL A 234 -21.57 -5.27 -8.26
CA VAL A 234 -21.33 -4.36 -9.39
C VAL A 234 -21.25 -5.12 -10.72
N VAL A 235 -20.48 -6.21 -10.81
CA VAL A 235 -20.41 -7.05 -12.02
C VAL A 235 -21.79 -7.62 -12.34
N GLY A 236 -22.57 -8.03 -11.34
CA GLY A 236 -23.94 -8.49 -11.51
C GLY A 236 -24.87 -7.37 -11.98
N GLY A 237 -24.79 -6.18 -11.37
CA GLY A 237 -25.54 -5.00 -11.80
C GLY A 237 -25.22 -4.59 -13.23
N VAL A 238 -23.93 -4.49 -13.56
CA VAL A 238 -23.45 -4.21 -14.92
C VAL A 238 -23.85 -5.32 -15.88
N SER A 239 -23.74 -6.59 -15.52
CA SER A 239 -24.14 -7.72 -16.37
C SER A 239 -25.65 -7.74 -16.62
N VAL A 240 -26.46 -7.38 -15.63
CA VAL A 240 -27.91 -7.23 -15.79
C VAL A 240 -28.23 -6.02 -16.69
N SER A 241 -27.54 -4.89 -16.51
CA SER A 241 -27.69 -3.73 -17.38
C SER A 241 -27.25 -4.01 -18.83
N VAL A 242 -26.14 -4.73 -19.02
CA VAL A 242 -25.61 -5.18 -20.31
C VAL A 242 -26.55 -6.16 -20.99
N SER A 243 -27.02 -7.19 -20.28
CA SER A 243 -27.96 -8.17 -20.84
C SER A 243 -29.31 -7.57 -21.21
N ARG A 244 -29.67 -6.42 -20.62
CA ARG A 244 -30.88 -5.65 -20.96
C ARG A 244 -30.65 -4.50 -21.93
N GLY A 245 -29.41 -4.27 -22.37
CA GLY A 245 -29.06 -3.15 -23.27
C GLY A 245 -29.18 -1.75 -22.63
N HIS A 246 -29.23 -1.65 -21.29
CA HIS A 246 -29.51 -0.42 -20.54
C HIS A 246 -28.36 0.00 -19.61
N TYR A 247 -27.12 -0.26 -19.96
CA TYR A 247 -25.98 0.30 -19.21
C TYR A 247 -25.77 1.76 -19.62
N THR A 248 -25.31 2.58 -18.69
CA THR A 248 -25.01 4.01 -18.85
C THR A 248 -23.49 4.22 -18.98
N GLU A 249 -23.06 5.42 -19.37
CA GLU A 249 -21.63 5.78 -19.29
C GLU A 249 -21.08 5.61 -17.86
N TYR A 250 -21.91 5.90 -16.85
CA TYR A 250 -21.59 5.71 -15.45
C TYR A 250 -21.25 4.25 -15.13
N ASP A 251 -22.05 3.29 -15.60
CA ASP A 251 -21.82 1.86 -15.37
C ASP A 251 -20.52 1.38 -16.00
N LEU A 252 -20.23 1.86 -17.22
CA LEU A 252 -19.00 1.53 -17.94
C LEU A 252 -17.77 2.14 -17.27
N THR A 253 -17.85 3.40 -16.83
CA THR A 253 -16.77 4.03 -16.06
C THR A 253 -16.49 3.28 -14.77
N ILE A 254 -17.53 2.88 -14.03
CA ILE A 254 -17.34 2.07 -12.82
C ILE A 254 -16.69 0.73 -13.14
N LEU A 255 -17.17 0.03 -14.18
CA LEU A 255 -16.60 -1.26 -14.59
C LEU A 255 -15.12 -1.10 -14.95
N LEU A 256 -14.78 -0.15 -15.81
CA LEU A 256 -13.40 0.10 -16.21
C LEU A 256 -12.54 0.44 -14.99
N PHE A 257 -12.93 1.49 -14.27
CA PHE A 257 -12.08 2.12 -13.26
C PHE A 257 -11.95 1.32 -11.98
N PHE A 258 -13.05 0.75 -11.49
CA PHE A 258 -13.05 0.06 -10.21
C PHE A 258 -12.89 -1.44 -10.35
N PHE A 259 -12.93 -2.03 -11.55
CA PHE A 259 -12.76 -3.48 -11.73
C PHE A 259 -11.66 -3.85 -12.70
N ILE A 260 -11.73 -3.37 -13.94
CA ILE A 260 -10.78 -3.78 -14.98
C ILE A 260 -9.38 -3.22 -14.67
N LEU A 261 -9.25 -1.92 -14.42
CA LEU A 261 -7.93 -1.31 -14.13
C LEU A 261 -7.28 -1.90 -12.86
N PRO A 262 -8.00 -2.09 -11.73
CA PRO A 262 -7.42 -2.72 -10.55
C PRO A 262 -7.03 -4.18 -10.80
N LEU A 263 -7.80 -4.93 -11.58
CA LEU A 263 -7.46 -6.32 -11.94
C LEU A 263 -6.16 -6.36 -12.77
N THR A 264 -6.05 -5.49 -13.77
CA THR A 264 -4.84 -5.33 -14.57
C THR A 264 -3.64 -4.95 -13.70
N ASN A 265 -3.82 -4.02 -12.76
CA ASN A 265 -2.74 -3.60 -11.87
C ASN A 265 -2.33 -4.69 -10.90
N ALA A 266 -3.30 -5.45 -10.37
CA ALA A 266 -3.03 -6.58 -9.49
C ALA A 266 -2.13 -7.64 -10.14
N LEU A 267 -2.28 -7.86 -11.45
CA LEU A 267 -1.44 -8.80 -12.18
C LEU A 267 0.03 -8.36 -12.18
N LEU A 268 0.31 -7.08 -12.45
CA LEU A 268 1.68 -6.58 -12.49
C LEU A 268 2.25 -6.35 -11.08
N ASP A 269 1.43 -5.97 -10.11
CA ASP A 269 1.83 -5.94 -8.70
C ASP A 269 2.21 -7.35 -8.22
N TRP A 270 1.44 -8.38 -8.60
CA TRP A 270 1.73 -9.77 -8.27
C TRP A 270 3.08 -10.23 -8.84
N LEU A 271 3.37 -9.87 -10.09
CA LEU A 271 4.69 -10.11 -10.69
C LEU A 271 5.80 -9.32 -10.00
N SER A 272 5.57 -8.04 -9.68
CA SER A 272 6.54 -7.17 -8.98
C SER A 272 6.91 -7.76 -7.62
N TRP A 273 5.92 -8.07 -6.79
CA TRP A 273 6.13 -8.72 -5.50
C TRP A 273 6.80 -10.09 -5.63
N GLY A 274 6.41 -10.90 -6.63
CA GLY A 274 7.02 -12.20 -6.89
C GLY A 274 8.51 -12.10 -7.20
N CYS A 275 8.87 -11.20 -8.12
CA CYS A 275 10.26 -10.91 -8.50
C CYS A 275 11.08 -10.39 -7.32
N SER A 276 10.59 -9.37 -6.62
CA SER A 276 11.29 -8.80 -5.46
C SER A 276 11.53 -9.82 -4.35
N ARG A 277 10.54 -10.67 -4.03
CA ARG A 277 10.70 -11.74 -3.02
C ARG A 277 11.71 -12.80 -3.46
N TRP A 278 11.67 -13.22 -4.72
CA TRP A 278 12.60 -14.19 -5.26
C TRP A 278 14.04 -13.67 -5.22
N LEU A 279 14.25 -12.44 -5.67
CA LEU A 279 15.57 -11.82 -5.64
C LEU A 279 16.08 -11.68 -4.19
N GLY A 280 15.23 -11.20 -3.27
CA GLY A 280 15.58 -11.08 -1.85
C GLY A 280 15.99 -12.42 -1.21
N ARG A 281 15.26 -13.51 -1.50
CA ARG A 281 15.64 -14.86 -1.03
C ARG A 281 16.97 -15.32 -1.64
N LYS A 282 17.20 -15.01 -2.92
CA LYS A 282 18.45 -15.33 -3.61
C LYS A 282 19.65 -14.61 -2.98
N ILE A 283 19.51 -13.32 -2.65
CA ILE A 283 20.59 -12.61 -1.93
C ILE A 283 20.85 -13.28 -0.59
N LYS A 284 19.79 -13.57 0.19
CA LYS A 284 19.96 -14.16 1.50
C LYS A 284 20.77 -15.46 1.42
N GLY A 285 20.43 -16.34 0.48
CA GLY A 285 21.20 -17.57 0.24
C GLY A 285 22.66 -17.31 -0.17
N LEU A 286 22.91 -16.29 -1.00
CA LEU A 286 24.27 -15.89 -1.38
C LEU A 286 25.05 -15.31 -0.20
N TYR A 287 24.39 -14.56 0.69
CA TYR A 287 24.99 -14.01 1.90
C TYR A 287 25.38 -15.12 2.87
N ASP A 288 24.45 -16.04 3.14
CA ASP A 288 24.67 -17.17 4.04
C ASP A 288 25.83 -18.06 3.56
N ALA A 289 26.02 -18.17 2.23
CA ALA A 289 27.15 -18.85 1.62
C ALA A 289 28.46 -18.03 1.70
N ALA A 290 28.41 -16.72 1.45
CA ALA A 290 29.60 -15.86 1.43
C ALA A 290 30.14 -15.53 2.83
N ASN A 291 29.29 -15.46 3.85
CA ASN A 291 29.69 -15.24 5.24
C ASN A 291 30.58 -16.39 5.75
N ARG A 292 30.41 -17.60 5.20
CA ARG A 292 31.32 -18.74 5.47
C ARG A 292 32.73 -18.52 4.93
N LEU A 293 32.91 -17.62 3.97
CA LEU A 293 34.16 -17.38 3.24
C LEU A 293 34.81 -16.02 3.55
N GLN A 294 34.24 -15.21 4.46
CA GLN A 294 34.79 -13.91 4.93
C GLN A 294 35.03 -12.83 3.83
N TYR A 295 34.34 -12.90 2.68
CA TYR A 295 34.51 -11.93 1.58
C TYR A 295 33.51 -10.75 1.64
N HIS A 296 33.69 -9.83 2.58
CA HIS A 296 32.74 -8.72 2.81
C HIS A 296 32.59 -7.73 1.63
N LEU A 297 33.66 -7.41 0.92
CA LEU A 297 33.60 -6.48 -0.22
C LEU A 297 32.77 -7.03 -1.39
N LEU A 298 32.96 -8.32 -1.72
CA LEU A 298 32.20 -8.99 -2.77
C LEU A 298 30.71 -9.06 -2.44
N VAL A 299 30.37 -9.23 -1.16
CA VAL A 299 28.99 -9.21 -0.68
C VAL A 299 28.35 -7.84 -0.90
N PHE A 300 29.06 -6.74 -0.61
CA PHE A 300 28.56 -5.39 -0.85
C PHE A 300 28.30 -5.10 -2.33
N VAL A 301 29.24 -5.46 -3.21
CA VAL A 301 29.06 -5.32 -4.67
C VAL A 301 27.84 -6.11 -5.16
N LYS A 302 27.62 -7.32 -4.63
CA LYS A 302 26.43 -8.13 -4.94
C LYS A 302 25.14 -7.49 -4.45
N PHE A 303 25.14 -6.80 -3.31
CA PHE A 303 23.96 -6.05 -2.85
C PHE A 303 23.62 -4.89 -3.78
N ILE A 304 24.61 -4.11 -4.21
CA ILE A 304 24.39 -3.04 -5.20
C ILE A 304 23.85 -3.63 -6.50
N GLY A 305 24.49 -4.69 -7.01
CA GLY A 305 24.03 -5.36 -8.23
C GLY A 305 22.60 -5.87 -8.13
N HIS A 306 22.18 -6.36 -6.96
CA HIS A 306 20.79 -6.73 -6.72
C HIS A 306 19.85 -5.53 -6.71
N ALA A 307 20.20 -4.46 -6.01
CA ALA A 307 19.38 -3.24 -5.97
C ALA A 307 19.13 -2.69 -7.37
N LEU A 308 20.16 -2.71 -8.22
CA LEU A 308 20.07 -2.34 -9.63
C LEU A 308 19.20 -3.34 -10.42
N GLY A 309 19.32 -4.64 -10.15
CA GLY A 309 18.49 -5.67 -10.78
C GLY A 309 17.01 -5.54 -10.43
N ASP A 310 16.68 -5.31 -9.17
CA ASP A 310 15.30 -5.06 -8.70
C ASP A 310 14.75 -3.76 -9.31
N LEU A 311 15.55 -2.68 -9.36
CA LEU A 311 15.19 -1.44 -10.04
C LEU A 311 14.90 -1.64 -11.53
N MET A 312 15.75 -2.41 -12.23
CA MET A 312 15.56 -2.69 -13.65
C MET A 312 14.25 -3.45 -13.90
N ILE A 313 13.96 -4.46 -13.07
CA ILE A 313 12.70 -5.20 -13.15
C ILE A 313 11.52 -4.28 -12.86
N ALA A 314 11.61 -3.41 -11.86
CA ALA A 314 10.58 -2.43 -11.54
C ALA A 314 10.30 -1.47 -12.69
N VAL A 315 11.34 -0.98 -13.37
CA VAL A 315 11.19 -0.12 -14.56
C VAL A 315 10.53 -0.88 -15.70
N ILE A 316 10.93 -2.13 -15.97
CA ILE A 316 10.28 -2.96 -16.99
C ILE A 316 8.80 -3.16 -16.66
N LEU A 317 8.47 -3.49 -15.40
CA LEU A 317 7.09 -3.69 -14.97
C LEU A 317 6.25 -2.40 -15.00
N LEU A 318 6.84 -1.26 -14.65
CA LEU A 318 6.20 0.05 -14.73
C LEU A 318 5.86 0.41 -16.19
N LEU A 319 6.81 0.25 -17.10
CA LEU A 319 6.60 0.46 -18.54
C LEU A 319 5.54 -0.52 -19.08
N SER A 320 5.62 -1.79 -18.66
CA SER A 320 4.59 -2.79 -19.01
C SER A 320 3.22 -2.35 -18.52
N MET A 321 3.11 -1.83 -17.30
CA MET A 321 1.84 -1.35 -16.74
C MET A 321 1.29 -0.19 -17.56
N ALA A 322 2.13 0.77 -17.91
CA ALA A 322 1.70 1.92 -18.71
C ALA A 322 1.17 1.49 -20.08
N VAL A 323 1.83 0.53 -20.75
CA VAL A 323 1.34 -0.05 -22.01
C VAL A 323 0.02 -0.79 -21.81
N VAL A 324 -0.07 -1.66 -20.81
CA VAL A 324 -1.28 -2.47 -20.58
C VAL A 324 -2.47 -1.58 -20.17
N LEU A 325 -2.27 -0.51 -19.39
CA LEU A 325 -3.31 0.47 -19.07
C LEU A 325 -3.87 1.12 -20.32
N VAL A 326 -2.99 1.63 -21.19
CA VAL A 326 -3.38 2.26 -22.45
C VAL A 326 -4.16 1.28 -23.32
N PHE A 327 -3.65 0.07 -23.50
CA PHE A 327 -4.34 -0.97 -24.27
C PHE A 327 -5.70 -1.33 -23.68
N THR A 328 -5.79 -1.44 -22.35
CA THR A 328 -7.03 -1.76 -21.64
C THR A 328 -8.09 -0.67 -21.86
N ILE A 329 -7.70 0.59 -21.72
CA ILE A 329 -8.59 1.75 -21.95
C ILE A 329 -9.04 1.79 -23.41
N GLU A 330 -8.11 1.61 -24.35
CA GLU A 330 -8.41 1.70 -25.79
C GLU A 330 -9.33 0.56 -26.24
N CYS A 331 -9.10 -0.68 -25.79
CA CYS A 331 -10.03 -1.78 -26.05
C CYS A 331 -11.43 -1.45 -25.52
N PHE A 332 -11.53 -0.82 -24.36
CA PHE A 332 -12.81 -0.43 -23.78
C PHE A 332 -13.50 0.69 -24.57
N ASN A 333 -12.75 1.67 -25.06
CA ASN A 333 -13.25 2.72 -25.95
C ASN A 333 -13.71 2.15 -27.30
N ILE A 334 -12.97 1.22 -27.90
CA ILE A 334 -13.39 0.52 -29.13
C ILE A 334 -14.71 -0.21 -28.91
N LEU A 335 -14.85 -0.93 -27.80
CA LEU A 335 -16.09 -1.62 -27.45
C LEU A 335 -17.27 -0.65 -27.26
N ALA A 336 -17.04 0.51 -26.65
CA ALA A 336 -18.05 1.57 -26.52
C ALA A 336 -18.44 2.15 -27.89
N ASN A 337 -17.46 2.44 -28.75
CA ASN A 337 -17.67 2.98 -30.09
C ASN A 337 -18.43 2.01 -31.01
N LEU A 338 -18.15 0.70 -30.92
CA LEU A 338 -18.90 -0.34 -31.64
C LEU A 338 -20.40 -0.38 -31.26
N GLN A 339 -20.75 0.25 -30.16
CA GLN A 339 -22.12 0.38 -29.66
C GLN A 339 -22.67 1.79 -29.85
N GLU A 340 -22.02 2.61 -30.68
CA GLU A 340 -22.37 4.00 -30.99
C GLU A 340 -22.38 4.92 -29.74
N ARG A 341 -21.51 4.62 -28.76
CA ARG A 341 -21.37 5.41 -27.54
C ARG A 341 -20.09 6.26 -27.57
N PRO A 342 -20.07 7.39 -26.85
CA PRO A 342 -18.83 8.16 -26.72
C PRO A 342 -17.76 7.35 -25.99
N SER A 343 -16.50 7.68 -26.25
CA SER A 343 -15.37 7.13 -25.50
C SER A 343 -15.56 7.43 -24.02
N ILE A 344 -15.30 6.44 -23.19
CA ILE A 344 -15.52 6.54 -21.75
C ILE A 344 -14.40 7.37 -21.11
N LEU A 345 -13.18 7.19 -21.63
CA LEU A 345 -12.02 7.94 -21.23
C LEU A 345 -11.25 8.34 -22.48
N GLU A 346 -11.29 9.64 -22.81
CA GLU A 346 -10.53 10.21 -23.92
C GLU A 346 -9.03 10.10 -23.63
N LEU A 347 -8.43 9.02 -24.14
CA LEU A 347 -7.06 8.62 -23.83
C LEU A 347 -6.07 9.73 -24.24
N LYS A 348 -6.35 10.38 -25.38
CA LYS A 348 -5.54 11.46 -25.92
C LYS A 348 -5.43 12.63 -24.92
N ASP A 349 -6.56 13.06 -24.40
CA ASP A 349 -6.62 14.19 -23.49
C ASP A 349 -6.05 13.81 -22.12
N THR A 350 -6.37 12.59 -21.66
CA THR A 350 -5.88 12.07 -20.37
C THR A 350 -4.35 11.99 -20.36
N LEU A 351 -3.73 11.40 -21.39
CA LEU A 351 -2.27 11.30 -21.46
C LEU A 351 -1.61 12.67 -21.68
N GLY A 352 -2.25 13.57 -22.45
CA GLY A 352 -1.79 14.96 -22.60
C GLY A 352 -1.75 15.71 -21.27
N ALA A 353 -2.79 15.57 -20.45
CA ALA A 353 -2.86 16.14 -19.11
C ALA A 353 -1.85 15.49 -18.14
N LEU A 354 -1.66 14.17 -18.21
CA LEU A 354 -0.65 13.48 -17.38
C LEU A 354 0.78 13.88 -17.73
N LYS A 355 1.05 14.19 -19.00
CA LYS A 355 2.37 14.66 -19.45
C LYS A 355 2.72 16.04 -18.89
N THR A 356 1.73 16.93 -18.77
CA THR A 356 1.95 18.31 -18.28
C THR A 356 1.83 18.42 -16.77
N ALA A 357 0.90 17.66 -16.17
CA ALA A 357 0.58 17.68 -14.75
C ALA A 357 0.29 16.25 -14.23
N PRO A 358 1.31 15.41 -14.01
CA PRO A 358 1.12 14.01 -13.59
C PRO A 358 0.46 13.88 -12.21
N PHE A 359 0.56 14.90 -11.36
CA PHE A 359 -0.14 14.97 -10.07
C PHE A 359 -1.37 15.90 -10.08
N GLY A 360 -1.88 16.23 -11.27
CA GLY A 360 -3.10 17.02 -11.44
C GLY A 360 -4.37 16.18 -11.34
N GLU A 361 -5.34 16.48 -12.20
CA GLU A 361 -6.67 15.85 -12.20
C GLU A 361 -6.64 14.32 -12.31
N HIS A 362 -5.67 13.78 -13.05
CA HIS A 362 -5.50 12.34 -13.26
C HIS A 362 -4.45 11.70 -12.34
N VAL A 363 -4.18 12.29 -11.16
CA VAL A 363 -3.18 11.78 -10.20
C VAL A 363 -3.40 10.31 -9.85
N TRP A 364 -4.64 9.81 -9.90
CA TRP A 364 -4.94 8.42 -9.67
C TRP A 364 -4.23 7.47 -10.66
N VAL A 365 -4.03 7.85 -11.92
CA VAL A 365 -3.29 7.05 -12.93
C VAL A 365 -1.82 6.96 -12.52
N THR A 366 -1.24 8.09 -12.15
CA THR A 366 0.14 8.20 -11.69
C THR A 366 0.38 7.38 -10.44
N LEU A 367 -0.53 7.45 -9.47
CA LEU A 367 -0.44 6.68 -8.23
C LEU A 367 -0.63 5.18 -8.49
N MET A 368 -1.53 4.80 -9.39
CA MET A 368 -1.73 3.40 -9.80
C MET A 368 -0.46 2.83 -10.46
N LEU A 369 0.17 3.57 -11.36
CA LEU A 369 1.48 3.18 -11.92
C LEU A 369 2.55 3.06 -10.82
N ALA A 370 2.58 4.00 -9.88
CA ALA A 370 3.56 4.02 -8.81
C ALA A 370 3.44 2.84 -7.84
N THR A 371 2.30 2.14 -7.75
CA THR A 371 2.18 0.98 -6.83
C THR A 371 3.11 -0.16 -7.20
N THR A 372 3.37 -0.33 -8.51
CA THR A 372 4.28 -1.36 -9.01
C THR A 372 5.72 -1.15 -8.53
N LEU A 373 6.07 0.08 -8.12
CA LEU A 373 7.36 0.47 -7.56
C LEU A 373 7.46 0.29 -6.04
N VAL A 374 6.35 0.01 -5.34
CA VAL A 374 6.33 -0.10 -3.88
C VAL A 374 7.29 -1.19 -3.36
N PRO A 375 7.35 -2.41 -3.94
CA PRO A 375 8.29 -3.44 -3.49
C PRO A 375 9.75 -2.97 -3.61
N THR A 376 10.07 -2.32 -4.73
CA THR A 376 11.41 -1.79 -4.99
C THR A 376 11.76 -0.63 -4.07
N LEU A 377 10.82 0.25 -3.79
CA LEU A 377 10.99 1.29 -2.78
C LEU A 377 11.38 0.64 -1.45
N ILE A 378 10.63 -0.35 -0.98
CA ILE A 378 10.94 -1.07 0.28
C ILE A 378 12.36 -1.67 0.26
N HIS A 379 12.82 -2.23 -0.87
CA HIS A 379 14.21 -2.69 -1.00
C HIS A 379 15.24 -1.58 -0.83
N PHE A 380 15.07 -0.45 -1.53
CA PHE A 380 15.95 0.71 -1.39
C PHE A 380 15.93 1.26 0.04
N MET A 381 14.75 1.29 0.68
CA MET A 381 14.58 1.68 2.08
C MET A 381 15.43 0.80 3.01
N MET A 382 15.47 -0.51 2.80
CA MET A 382 16.30 -1.43 3.59
C MET A 382 17.81 -1.22 3.38
N ILE A 383 18.22 -0.93 2.14
CA ILE A 383 19.63 -0.63 1.83
C ILE A 383 20.05 0.67 2.51
N LEU A 384 19.25 1.72 2.38
CA LEU A 384 19.48 3.00 3.04
C LEU A 384 19.52 2.85 4.56
N PHE A 385 18.59 2.09 5.13
CA PHE A 385 18.59 1.76 6.55
C PHE A 385 19.90 1.08 6.99
N ALA A 386 20.38 0.10 6.22
CA ALA A 386 21.64 -0.58 6.51
C ALA A 386 22.85 0.36 6.42
N ILE A 387 22.87 1.26 5.42
CA ILE A 387 23.91 2.30 5.28
C ILE A 387 23.88 3.27 6.46
N VAL A 388 22.69 3.75 6.84
CA VAL A 388 22.49 4.70 7.94
C VAL A 388 22.92 4.10 9.28
N ILE A 389 22.61 2.83 9.54
CA ILE A 389 23.08 2.12 10.75
C ILE A 389 24.60 2.03 10.79
N HIS A 390 25.23 1.79 9.65
CA HIS A 390 26.67 1.57 9.58
C HIS A 390 27.47 2.88 9.51
N PHE A 391 26.86 3.98 9.10
CA PHE A 391 27.54 5.27 8.97
C PHE A 391 28.17 5.75 10.30
N PRO A 392 27.51 5.64 11.46
CA PRO A 392 28.13 5.90 12.76
C PRO A 392 29.32 4.99 13.11
N ASP A 393 29.45 3.81 12.52
CA ASP A 393 30.59 2.89 12.77
C ASP A 393 31.88 3.49 12.22
N ILE A 394 31.78 4.28 11.14
CA ILE A 394 32.89 5.07 10.59
C ILE A 394 33.45 6.03 11.65
N PHE A 395 32.60 6.52 12.56
CA PHE A 395 32.95 7.45 13.63
C PHE A 395 33.09 6.78 15.01
N GLY A 396 32.94 5.45 15.09
CA GLY A 396 33.07 4.68 16.34
C GLY A 396 31.91 4.79 17.34
N PHE A 397 30.82 5.51 17.02
CA PHE A 397 29.71 5.74 17.98
C PHE A 397 29.01 4.46 18.42
N ARG A 398 28.93 3.46 17.53
CA ARG A 398 28.32 2.17 17.86
C ARG A 398 29.13 1.38 18.87
N GLY A 399 30.47 1.44 18.78
CA GLY A 399 31.35 0.81 19.77
C GLY A 399 31.08 1.38 21.16
N VAL A 400 31.02 2.71 21.26
CA VAL A 400 30.66 3.42 22.50
C VAL A 400 29.28 3.00 23.03
N ALA A 401 28.28 2.93 22.15
CA ALA A 401 26.94 2.47 22.53
C ALA A 401 26.92 1.00 22.99
N TYR A 402 27.68 0.12 22.33
CA TYR A 402 27.81 -1.28 22.71
C TYR A 402 28.48 -1.44 24.07
N ASP A 403 29.62 -0.77 24.26
CA ASP A 403 30.41 -0.86 25.48
C ASP A 403 29.62 -0.36 26.70
N GLN A 404 28.92 0.78 26.58
CA GLN A 404 28.08 1.29 27.66
C GLN A 404 26.86 0.42 27.95
N LEU A 405 26.22 -0.15 26.93
CA LEU A 405 25.09 -1.06 27.14
C LEU A 405 25.57 -2.38 27.79
N LYS A 406 26.76 -2.85 27.44
CA LYS A 406 27.36 -4.05 28.01
C LYS A 406 27.76 -3.81 29.47
N GLU A 407 28.40 -2.69 29.76
CA GLU A 407 28.72 -2.27 31.13
C GLU A 407 27.45 -2.19 32.00
N PHE A 408 26.36 -1.62 31.47
CA PHE A 408 25.08 -1.61 32.16
C PHE A 408 24.46 -3.00 32.34
N HIS A 409 24.68 -3.92 31.40
CA HIS A 409 24.21 -5.30 31.51
C HIS A 409 24.95 -6.08 32.60
N ASP A 410 26.26 -5.85 32.72
CA ASP A 410 27.15 -6.52 33.67
C ASP A 410 27.07 -5.91 35.07
N ALA A 411 26.73 -4.62 35.18
CA ALA A 411 26.51 -3.95 36.45
C ALA A 411 25.22 -4.43 37.13
N SER A 412 25.30 -4.80 38.42
CA SER A 412 24.12 -5.07 39.23
C SER A 412 23.25 -3.81 39.27
N VAL A 413 22.02 -3.89 38.75
CA VAL A 413 21.11 -2.75 38.52
C VAL A 413 21.04 -1.85 39.76
N ASN A 414 21.72 -0.70 39.69
CA ASN A 414 21.62 0.37 40.68
C ASN A 414 21.30 1.68 39.95
N ASP A 415 20.66 2.64 40.62
CA ASP A 415 20.08 3.83 39.95
C ASP A 415 21.11 4.67 39.18
N GLN A 416 22.37 4.67 39.61
CA GLN A 416 23.47 5.35 38.90
C GLN A 416 23.78 4.72 37.54
N ALA A 417 23.55 3.42 37.36
CA ALA A 417 23.81 2.72 36.11
C ALA A 417 22.85 3.18 34.98
N SER A 418 21.68 3.74 35.32
CA SER A 418 20.71 4.23 34.33
C SER A 418 21.25 5.35 33.42
N GLN A 419 22.32 6.05 33.82
CA GLN A 419 22.98 7.05 32.96
C GLN A 419 23.68 6.41 31.76
N LEU A 420 24.22 5.19 31.92
CA LEU A 420 24.87 4.41 30.86
C LEU A 420 23.92 4.02 29.71
N LEU A 421 22.60 4.03 29.95
CA LEU A 421 21.62 3.76 28.90
C LEU A 421 21.36 4.95 27.97
N THR A 422 21.84 6.14 28.30
CA THR A 422 21.48 7.37 27.56
C THR A 422 22.07 7.37 26.16
N TRP A 423 23.36 7.05 25.99
CA TRP A 423 23.97 6.98 24.66
C TRP A 423 23.48 5.81 23.82
N PRO A 424 23.34 4.57 24.33
CA PRO A 424 22.73 3.47 23.56
C PRO A 424 21.33 3.82 23.06
N ALA A 425 20.49 4.41 23.92
CA ALA A 425 19.16 4.84 23.55
C ALA A 425 19.18 6.01 22.55
N ALA A 426 20.07 6.99 22.73
CA ALA A 426 20.26 8.10 21.79
C ALA A 426 20.76 7.62 20.42
N TYR A 427 21.72 6.69 20.40
CA TYR A 427 22.24 6.08 19.18
C TYR A 427 21.13 5.35 18.42
N LEU A 428 20.42 4.42 19.07
CA LEU A 428 19.38 3.62 18.43
C LEU A 428 18.19 4.47 17.98
N SER A 429 17.81 5.49 18.77
CA SER A 429 16.76 6.44 18.40
C SER A 429 17.19 7.34 17.24
N GLY A 430 18.44 7.84 17.27
CA GLY A 430 19.00 8.71 16.25
C GLY A 430 19.14 7.98 14.91
N VAL A 431 19.60 6.73 14.92
CA VAL A 431 19.62 5.84 13.75
C VAL A 431 18.21 5.63 13.20
N GLY A 432 17.22 5.36 14.07
CA GLY A 432 15.83 5.22 13.66
C GLY A 432 15.28 6.49 13.02
N LEU A 433 15.53 7.65 13.62
CA LEU A 433 15.10 8.95 13.11
C LEU A 433 15.79 9.30 11.79
N LEU A 434 17.11 9.13 11.70
CA LEU A 434 17.88 9.38 10.48
C LEU A 434 17.40 8.49 9.34
N SER A 435 17.06 7.24 9.65
CA SER A 435 16.43 6.35 8.68
C SER A 435 15.11 6.94 8.18
N VAL A 436 14.20 7.37 9.05
CA VAL A 436 12.94 8.04 8.67
C VAL A 436 13.20 9.29 7.83
N ILE A 437 14.21 10.11 8.16
CA ILE A 437 14.57 11.29 7.38
C ILE A 437 15.07 10.90 5.99
N CYS A 438 15.94 9.89 5.89
CA CYS A 438 16.38 9.37 4.59
C CYS A 438 15.20 8.83 3.79
N LEU A 439 14.23 8.17 4.43
CA LEU A 439 13.00 7.70 3.78
C LEU A 439 12.16 8.84 3.23
N ILE A 440 11.95 9.90 4.01
CA ILE A 440 11.25 11.10 3.57
C ILE A 440 12.02 11.77 2.44
N GLY A 441 13.35 11.87 2.56
CA GLY A 441 14.21 12.47 1.55
C GLY A 441 14.20 11.70 0.22
N VAL A 442 14.21 10.38 0.27
CA VAL A 442 14.07 9.54 -0.94
C VAL A 442 12.66 9.60 -1.50
N GLY A 443 11.62 9.53 -0.66
CA GLY A 443 10.24 9.74 -1.09
C GLY A 443 10.05 11.10 -1.75
N TRP A 444 10.68 12.15 -1.22
CA TRP A 444 10.71 13.49 -1.78
C TRP A 444 11.47 13.55 -3.09
N ALA A 445 12.67 12.96 -3.17
CA ALA A 445 13.44 12.90 -4.41
C ALA A 445 12.65 12.16 -5.50
N ILE A 446 12.02 11.04 -5.16
CA ILE A 446 11.11 10.31 -6.05
C ILE A 446 9.94 11.20 -6.41
N TRP A 447 9.29 11.88 -5.47
CA TRP A 447 8.17 12.78 -5.75
C TRP A 447 8.53 13.88 -6.76
N TRP A 448 9.75 14.43 -6.70
CA TRP A 448 10.19 15.48 -7.63
C TRP A 448 10.72 14.95 -8.96
N THR A 449 11.28 13.75 -8.99
CA THR A 449 11.83 13.13 -10.21
C THR A 449 10.81 12.26 -10.95
N ALA A 450 9.82 11.74 -10.24
CA ALA A 450 8.74 10.92 -10.78
C ALA A 450 7.97 11.66 -11.87
N PRO A 451 7.55 12.93 -11.75
CA PRO A 451 6.93 13.67 -12.85
C PRO A 451 7.73 13.64 -14.13
N THR A 452 9.04 13.82 -14.04
CA THR A 452 9.94 13.80 -15.20
C THR A 452 10.01 12.38 -15.79
N PHE A 453 10.23 11.38 -14.95
CA PHE A 453 10.35 9.99 -15.40
C PHE A 453 9.03 9.43 -15.94
N ILE A 454 7.93 9.66 -15.22
CA ILE A 454 6.56 9.29 -15.59
C ILE A 454 6.13 10.07 -16.83
N GLY A 455 6.46 11.37 -16.92
CA GLY A 455 6.22 12.16 -18.12
C GLY A 455 6.97 11.64 -19.35
N HIS A 456 8.21 11.17 -19.18
CA HIS A 456 8.96 10.48 -20.24
C HIS A 456 8.36 9.12 -20.59
N ALA A 457 7.99 8.31 -19.59
CA ALA A 457 7.33 7.02 -19.80
C ALA A 457 6.00 7.20 -20.55
N PHE A 458 5.19 8.17 -20.14
CA PHE A 458 3.97 8.55 -20.86
C PHE A 458 4.27 9.13 -22.23
N GLY A 459 5.38 9.85 -22.43
CA GLY A 459 5.84 10.27 -23.75
C GLY A 459 6.11 9.09 -24.67
N VAL A 460 6.85 8.08 -24.20
CA VAL A 460 7.11 6.85 -24.96
C VAL A 460 5.82 6.10 -25.26
N VAL A 461 4.95 5.96 -24.26
CA VAL A 461 3.64 5.30 -24.41
C VAL A 461 2.73 6.08 -25.34
N TRP A 462 2.75 7.41 -25.30
CA TRP A 462 2.00 8.30 -26.19
C TRP A 462 2.46 8.15 -27.63
N ASP A 463 3.78 8.13 -27.86
CA ASP A 463 4.35 7.96 -29.19
C ASP A 463 4.01 6.56 -29.74
N ALA A 464 4.10 5.53 -28.89
CA ALA A 464 3.67 4.17 -29.23
C ALA A 464 2.16 4.11 -29.53
N ALA A 465 1.32 4.74 -28.71
CA ALA A 465 -0.12 4.79 -28.90
C ALA A 465 -0.48 5.52 -30.21
N ASN A 466 0.13 6.66 -30.50
CA ASN A 466 -0.06 7.37 -31.78
C ASN A 466 0.36 6.51 -32.97
N TRP A 467 1.48 5.80 -32.85
CA TRP A 467 1.93 4.88 -33.87
C TRP A 467 0.91 3.75 -34.08
N THR A 468 0.41 3.12 -33.02
CA THR A 468 -0.63 2.06 -33.09
C THR A 468 -1.95 2.59 -33.65
N MET A 469 -2.40 3.77 -33.23
CA MET A 469 -3.61 4.42 -33.76
C MET A 469 -3.45 4.77 -35.24
N SER A 470 -2.28 5.25 -35.67
CA SER A 470 -1.99 5.53 -37.09
C SER A 470 -2.05 4.26 -37.94
N TRP A 471 -1.64 3.12 -37.38
CA TRP A 471 -1.78 1.79 -37.97
C TRP A 471 -3.24 1.36 -38.03
N GLY A 472 -4.01 1.50 -36.94
CA GLY A 472 -5.45 1.19 -36.95
C GLY A 472 -6.20 1.99 -38.02
N GLN A 473 -5.93 3.29 -38.13
CA GLN A 473 -6.54 4.15 -39.15
C GLN A 473 -6.19 3.74 -40.59
N SER A 474 -5.04 3.10 -40.83
CA SER A 474 -4.71 2.61 -42.17
C SER A 474 -5.49 1.33 -42.55
N PHE A 475 -5.93 0.54 -41.57
CA PHE A 475 -6.82 -0.62 -41.79
C PHE A 475 -8.31 -0.24 -41.92
N TYR A 476 -8.72 0.90 -41.37
CA TYR A 476 -10.12 1.37 -41.38
C TYR A 476 -10.40 2.45 -42.44
N ARG A 477 -9.47 2.74 -43.35
CA ARG A 477 -9.79 3.52 -44.56
C ARG A 477 -10.50 2.60 -45.56
N PRO A 478 -11.77 2.88 -45.92
CA PRO A 478 -12.50 2.10 -46.92
C PRO A 478 -11.87 2.19 -48.31
#